data_AF-A0A844LJE2-F1
#
_entry.id   AF-A0A844LJE2-F1
#
_cell.length_a   1.000
_cell.length_b   1.000
_cell.length_c   1.000
_cell.angle_alpha   90.00
_cell.angle_beta   90.00
_cell.angle_gamma   90.00
#
_symmetry.space_group_name_H-M   'P 1'
#
loop_
_entity.id
_entity.type
_entity.pdbx_description
1 polymer ?
#
loop_
_entity_poly.entity_id
_entity_poly.type
_entity_poly.pdbx_seq_one_letter_code
_entity_poly.pdbx_strand_id
1 'polypeptide(L)' 'RYTGALTIAEGKVTAKVGLAYATQGDALANLTPGDNIFVINSQWYSDNALVIQGPGAGKEVTAAGVHSDLYWLVQNLK' A
#
# COMPACT_ATOMS: atom_id res chain seq x y z
N ARG A 1 -11.23 0.69 -10.12
CA ARG A 1 -10.25 -0.30 -9.65
C ARG A 1 -10.86 -1.09 -8.50
N TYR A 2 -10.47 -2.36 -8.31
CA TYR A 2 -10.81 -3.08 -7.08
C TYR A 2 -9.83 -2.63 -5.99
N THR A 3 -10.34 -2.00 -4.95
CA THR A 3 -9.52 -1.23 -4.02
C THR A 3 -9.95 -1.53 -2.59
N GLY A 4 -8.96 -1.69 -1.70
CA GLY A 4 -9.14 -1.57 -0.27
C GLY A 4 -8.88 -0.12 0.15
N ALA A 5 -9.80 0.46 0.91
CA ALA A 5 -9.68 1.80 1.47
C ALA A 5 -9.72 1.71 2.99
N LEU A 6 -8.76 2.35 3.65
CA LEU A 6 -8.68 2.49 5.09
C LEU A 6 -8.65 3.98 5.44
N THR A 7 -9.57 4.42 6.30
CA THR A 7 -9.62 5.79 6.80
C THR A 7 -9.53 5.76 8.32
N ILE A 8 -8.62 6.57 8.86
CA ILE A 8 -8.45 6.78 10.29
C ILE A 8 -8.71 8.27 10.55
N ALA A 9 -9.84 8.59 11.16
CA ALA A 9 -10.24 9.96 11.45
C ALA A 9 -11.03 9.98 12.76
N GLU A 10 -10.83 11.02 13.57
CA GLU A 10 -11.59 11.24 14.83
C GLU A 10 -11.58 10.02 15.78
N GLY A 11 -10.44 9.32 15.85
CA GLY A 11 -10.29 8.11 16.68
C GLY A 11 -11.04 6.88 16.16
N LYS A 12 -11.67 6.97 14.97
CA LYS A 12 -12.41 5.88 14.33
C LYS A 12 -11.64 5.33 13.13
N VAL A 13 -11.64 4.01 13.03
CA VAL A 13 -11.11 3.28 11.86
C VAL A 13 -12.28 2.79 11.00
N THR A 14 -12.24 3.10 9.71
CA THR A 14 -13.21 2.61 8.72
C THR A 14 -12.46 1.92 7.60
N ALA A 15 -12.85 0.68 7.28
CA ALA A 15 -12.28 -0.09 6.19
C ALA A 15 -13.38 -0.50 5.20
N LYS A 16 -13.07 -0.43 3.90
CA LYS A 16 -13.96 -0.86 2.83
C LYS A 16 -13.16 -1.56 1.74
N VAL A 17 -13.74 -2.59 1.14
CA VAL A 17 -13.23 -3.21 -0.08
C VAL A 17 -14.32 -3.18 -1.15
N GLY A 18 -13.95 -2.82 -2.38
CA GLY A 18 -14.90 -2.85 -3.49
C GLY A 18 -14.38 -2.12 -4.72
N LEU A 19 -15.28 -1.93 -5.68
CA LEU A 19 -14.98 -1.13 -6.85
C LEU A 19 -14.99 0.35 -6.50
N ALA A 20 -13.88 1.03 -6.79
CA ALA A 20 -13.75 2.47 -6.68
C ALA A 20 -13.49 3.09 -8.06
N TYR A 21 -14.09 4.23 -8.33
CA TYR A 21 -13.76 5.03 -9.51
C TYR A 21 -12.41 5.71 -9.28
N ALA A 22 -11.51 5.66 -10.26
CA ALA A 22 -10.23 6.36 -10.23
C ALA A 22 -10.22 7.36 -11.39
N THR A 23 -10.06 8.64 -11.09
CA THR A 23 -10.01 9.71 -12.09
C THR A 23 -8.75 9.59 -12.94
N GLN A 24 -8.82 10.09 -14.16
CA GLN A 24 -7.65 10.14 -15.04
C GLN A 24 -6.59 11.06 -14.41
N GLY A 25 -5.38 10.53 -14.21
CA GLY A 25 -4.28 11.24 -13.53
C GLY A 25 -4.10 10.90 -12.05
N ASP A 26 -5.04 10.18 -11.41
CA ASP A 26 -4.84 9.64 -10.06
C ASP A 26 -3.73 8.57 -10.07
N ALA A 27 -2.90 8.53 -9.02
CA ALA A 27 -1.90 7.49 -8.84
C ALA A 27 -2.53 6.09 -8.93
N LEU A 28 -3.72 5.88 -8.36
CA LEU A 28 -4.45 4.60 -8.46
C LEU A 28 -4.85 4.24 -9.90
N ALA A 29 -5.00 5.23 -10.79
CA ALA A 29 -5.30 4.99 -12.18
C ALA A 29 -4.09 4.42 -12.94
N ASN A 30 -2.87 4.78 -12.52
CA ASN A 30 -1.60 4.44 -13.18
C ASN A 30 -1.03 3.06 -12.81
N LEU A 31 -1.82 2.19 -12.18
CA LEU A 31 -1.38 0.83 -11.80
C LEU A 31 -0.97 -0.01 -13.03
N THR A 32 0.30 -0.40 -13.08
CA THR A 32 0.85 -1.33 -14.07
C THR A 32 0.32 -2.76 -13.84
N PRO A 33 -0.01 -3.53 -14.89
CA PRO A 33 -0.39 -4.94 -14.72
C PRO A 33 0.68 -5.74 -13.99
N GLY A 34 0.29 -6.45 -12.92
CA GLY A 34 1.20 -7.27 -12.10
C GLY A 34 1.78 -6.55 -10.89
N ASP A 35 1.61 -5.23 -10.79
CA ASP A 35 1.99 -4.45 -9.61
C ASP A 35 0.85 -4.35 -8.59
N ASN A 36 1.21 -4.00 -7.36
CA ASN A 36 0.33 -3.42 -6.35
C ASN A 36 0.70 -1.94 -6.14
N ILE A 37 -0.30 -1.13 -5.78
CA ILE A 37 -0.11 0.28 -5.44
C ILE A 37 -0.83 0.60 -4.12
N PHE A 38 -0.14 1.33 -3.25
CA PHE A 38 -0.70 1.93 -2.05
C PHE A 38 -0.56 3.44 -2.14
N VAL A 39 -1.68 4.15 -1.97
CA VAL A 39 -1.72 5.60 -1.92
C VAL A 39 -2.09 6.02 -0.51
N ILE A 40 -1.16 6.69 0.17
CA ILE A 40 -1.30 7.10 1.56
C ILE A 40 -1.43 8.62 1.60
N ASN A 41 -2.60 9.08 2.03
CA ASN A 41 -2.87 10.48 2.32
C ASN A 41 -2.78 10.67 3.84
N SER A 42 -2.02 11.68 4.27
CA SER A 42 -1.88 12.05 5.69
C SER A 42 -1.72 13.56 5.83
N GLN A 43 -1.63 14.06 7.06
CA GLN A 43 -1.41 15.48 7.30
C GLN A 43 -0.16 16.04 6.59
N TRP A 44 0.91 15.23 6.49
CA TRP A 44 2.16 15.65 5.84
C TRP A 44 2.20 15.32 4.34
N TYR A 45 1.28 14.46 3.88
CA TYR A 45 1.13 14.07 2.48
C TYR A 45 -0.29 14.43 2.00
N SER A 46 -0.74 15.65 2.27
CA SER A 46 -2.07 16.14 1.90
C SER A 46 -2.14 16.57 0.44
N ASP A 47 -1.08 17.24 -0.03
CA ASP A 47 -1.03 17.85 -1.35
C ASP A 47 -0.38 16.91 -2.37
N ASN A 48 0.58 16.11 -1.91
CA ASN A 48 1.25 15.07 -2.69
C ASN A 48 1.21 13.77 -1.89
N ALA A 49 0.30 12.87 -2.26
CA ALA A 49 0.14 11.60 -1.58
C ALA A 49 1.43 10.77 -1.63
N LEU A 50 1.73 10.02 -0.57
CA LEU A 50 2.80 9.04 -0.59
C LEU A 50 2.33 7.82 -1.40
N VAL A 51 3.00 7.57 -2.52
CA VAL A 51 2.69 6.44 -3.39
C VAL A 51 3.78 5.38 -3.22
N ILE A 52 3.37 4.16 -2.85
CA ILE A 52 4.23 2.98 -2.81
C ILE A 52 3.75 2.04 -3.90
N GLN A 53 4.60 1.75 -4.87
CA GLN A 53 4.30 0.87 -6.00
C GLN A 53 5.41 -0.16 -6.16
N GLY A 54 5.04 -1.38 -6.50
CA GLY A 54 5.97 -2.43 -6.88
C GLY A 54 5.25 -3.72 -7.27
N PRO A 55 6.00 -4.79 -7.58
CA PRO A 55 5.43 -6.07 -7.97
C PRO A 55 4.45 -6.58 -6.91
N GLY A 56 3.27 -7.00 -7.35
CA GLY A 56 2.18 -7.32 -6.43
C GLY A 56 2.41 -8.63 -5.67
N ALA A 57 2.61 -9.72 -6.41
CA ALA A 57 2.87 -11.03 -5.86
C ALA A 57 3.85 -11.80 -6.76
N GLY A 58 4.58 -12.75 -6.18
CA GLY A 58 5.53 -13.58 -6.91
C GLY A 58 6.51 -14.25 -5.96
N LYS A 59 7.05 -15.40 -6.36
CA LYS A 59 7.90 -16.23 -5.50
C LYS A 59 9.04 -15.45 -4.84
N GLU A 60 9.78 -14.67 -5.62
CA GLU A 60 10.96 -13.93 -5.12
C GLU A 60 10.56 -12.75 -4.24
N VAL A 61 9.50 -12.01 -4.61
CA VAL A 61 9.06 -10.83 -3.84
C VAL A 61 8.41 -11.21 -2.52
N THR A 62 7.69 -12.33 -2.49
CA THR A 62 7.16 -12.89 -1.24
C THR A 62 8.28 -13.44 -0.36
N ALA A 63 9.27 -14.15 -0.94
CA ALA A 63 10.44 -14.62 -0.20
C ALA A 63 11.27 -13.47 0.38
N ALA A 64 11.44 -12.38 -0.37
CA ALA A 64 12.13 -11.17 0.10
C ALA A 64 11.42 -10.54 1.31
N GLY A 65 10.08 -10.51 1.32
CA GLY A 65 9.31 -10.07 2.48
C GLY A 65 9.60 -10.90 3.73
N VAL A 66 9.53 -12.23 3.61
CA VAL A 66 9.86 -13.15 4.71
C VAL A 66 11.30 -12.98 5.18
N HIS A 67 12.25 -12.83 4.26
CA HIS A 67 13.65 -12.62 4.60
C HIS A 67 13.87 -11.31 5.37
N SER A 68 13.22 -10.23 4.96
CA SER A 68 13.27 -8.94 5.66
C SER A 68 12.75 -9.05 7.09
N ASP A 69 11.63 -9.75 7.29
CA ASP A 69 11.07 -9.97 8.63
C ASP A 69 12.04 -10.76 9.53
N LEU A 70 12.65 -11.82 9.00
CA LEU A 70 13.66 -12.60 9.72
C LEU A 70 14.89 -11.76 10.08
N TYR A 71 15.37 -10.94 9.15
CA TYR A 71 16.49 -10.03 9.39
C TYR A 71 16.18 -9.11 10.58
N TRP A 72 15.03 -8.42 10.55
CA TRP A 72 14.64 -7.52 11.64
C TRP A 72 14.44 -8.25 12.96
N LEU A 73 13.84 -9.45 12.95
CA LEU A 73 13.65 -10.23 14.15
C LEU A 73 15.00 -10.59 14.80
N VAL A 74 15.96 -11.06 14.00
CA VAL A 74 17.31 -11.40 14.48
C VAL A 74 18.03 -10.16 15.01
N GLN A 75 17.92 -9.00 14.36
CA GLN A 75 18.52 -7.74 14.86
C GLN A 75 17.94 -7.29 16.20
N ASN A 76 16.70 -7.67 16.52
CA ASN A 76 16.03 -7.31 17.77
C ASN A 76 16.18 -8.38 18.88
N LEU A 77 16.76 -9.54 18.57
CA LEU A 77 17.14 -10.53 19.57
C LEU A 77 18.49 -10.11 20.17
N LYS A 78 18.48 -9.75 21.45
CA LYS A 78 19.70 -9.52 22.25
C LYS A 78 20.33 -10.84 22.67
#